data_AF-A0A3R9DT94-F1
#
_entry.id   AF-A0A3R9DT94-F1
#
_cell.length_a   1.000
_cell.length_b   1.000
_cell.length_c   1.000
_cell.angle_alpha   90.00
_cell.angle_beta   90.00
_cell.angle_gamma   90.00
#
_symmetry.space_group_name_H-M   'P 1'
#
loop_
_entity.id
_entity.type
_entity.pdbx_description
1 polymer ?
#
loop_
_entity_poly.entity_id
_entity_poly.type
_entity_poly.pdbx_seq_one_letter_code
_entity_poly.pdbx_strand_id
1 'polypeptide(L)'
;MSRFVRPVLWTFGALAAGGLVFGALLALNIPYRTTAAPETTAAPPSHPPVAPAEMAAWVTDVRPGPDDRTAVLRVDLPSCALAPHARVTETAERIDADVLFQPPADPACPRTTADFPVKTAAPIGTRPVVVNAGDSWRLLTGGWKKCDKVLGCEPPADHCAQAWIAQLEFSAEAEHPGTKRACDQNWLIHDLSRRGQAANRVAYRWAGGGWTSFASATGGGCGEILAVEPAFPQALCRDLTPPS
;
A
#
# COMPACT_ATOMS: atom_id res chain seq x y z
N MET A 1 -25.43 37.94 -44.54
CA MET A 1 -25.81 38.28 -43.15
C MET A 1 -24.53 38.20 -42.31
N SER A 2 -23.63 39.19 -42.43
CA SER A 2 -23.47 40.38 -41.56
C SER A 2 -23.20 39.97 -40.10
N ARG A 3 -21.94 39.87 -39.64
CA ARG A 3 -20.90 40.90 -39.30
C ARG A 3 -21.07 41.51 -37.89
N PHE A 4 -19.90 41.89 -37.35
CA PHE A 4 -19.58 42.72 -36.16
C PHE A 4 -19.08 41.95 -34.92
N VAL A 5 -17.76 41.84 -34.62
CA VAL A 5 -16.63 42.80 -34.40
C VAL A 5 -16.56 43.32 -32.95
N ARG A 6 -15.40 43.09 -32.30
CA ARG A 6 -14.96 43.61 -30.98
C ARG A 6 -14.77 45.14 -30.99
N PRO A 7 -14.74 45.81 -29.81
CA PRO A 7 -13.47 46.34 -29.25
C PRO A 7 -13.47 46.29 -27.69
N VAL A 8 -12.40 46.18 -26.88
CA VAL A 8 -11.08 46.84 -26.74
C VAL A 8 -11.11 48.37 -26.73
N LEU A 9 -11.18 48.98 -25.53
CA LEU A 9 -10.79 50.36 -25.20
C LEU A 9 -10.31 50.34 -23.73
N TRP A 10 -9.00 50.33 -23.45
CA TRP A 10 -8.08 51.47 -23.30
C TRP A 10 -8.35 52.33 -22.06
N THR A 11 -7.41 52.28 -21.11
CA THR A 11 -6.73 53.47 -20.56
C THR A 11 -5.45 53.05 -19.83
N PHE A 12 -4.36 52.95 -20.58
CA PHE A 12 -3.03 53.27 -20.05
C PHE A 12 -2.85 54.78 -20.21
N GLY A 13 -2.38 55.47 -19.16
CA GLY A 13 -1.90 56.84 -19.30
C GLY A 13 -1.95 57.67 -18.02
N ALA A 14 -0.97 57.48 -17.13
CA ALA A 14 -0.29 58.56 -16.39
C ALA A 14 0.78 57.97 -15.45
N LEU A 15 1.94 57.61 -16.01
CA LEU A 15 3.20 57.58 -15.27
C LEU A 15 3.67 59.03 -15.08
N ALA A 16 4.12 59.35 -13.87
CA ALA A 16 5.05 60.43 -13.47
C ALA A 16 4.50 61.30 -12.33
N ALA A 17 4.79 60.91 -11.08
CA ALA A 17 4.95 61.82 -9.91
C ALA A 17 5.09 61.09 -8.55
N GLY A 18 5.06 59.77 -8.46
CA GLY A 18 5.04 59.05 -7.17
C GLY A 18 6.40 58.63 -6.58
N GLY A 19 7.52 58.95 -7.24
CA GLY A 19 8.83 58.36 -6.92
C GLY A 19 9.65 59.07 -5.83
N LEU A 20 9.17 60.16 -5.23
CA LEU A 20 10.00 61.03 -4.38
C LEU A 20 9.41 61.40 -3.00
N VAL A 21 8.43 60.65 -2.48
CA VAL A 21 7.90 60.89 -1.12
C VAL A 21 8.05 59.69 -0.18
N PHE A 22 8.30 58.48 -0.69
CA PHE A 22 8.46 57.29 0.15
C PHE A 22 9.84 57.20 0.86
N GLY A 23 10.81 58.04 0.47
CA GLY A 23 12.14 58.10 1.09
C GLY A 23 12.26 59.04 2.30
N ALA A 24 11.27 59.92 2.55
CA ALA A 24 11.38 60.97 3.56
C ALA A 24 10.58 60.71 4.86
N LEU A 25 9.69 59.71 4.88
CA LEU A 25 8.86 59.40 6.07
C LEU A 25 9.45 58.32 6.99
N LEU A 26 10.55 57.67 6.61
CA LEU A 26 11.28 56.70 7.46
C LEU A 26 12.25 57.36 8.47
N ALA A 27 12.36 58.70 8.48
CA ALA A 27 13.27 59.44 9.36
C ALA A 27 12.58 60.13 10.55
N LEU A 28 11.25 60.00 10.70
CA LEU A 28 10.52 60.55 11.85
C LEU A 28 10.30 59.48 12.90
N ASN A 29 11.23 59.44 13.85
CA ASN A 29 11.17 58.69 15.09
C ASN A 29 10.06 59.30 15.98
N ILE A 30 8.80 58.92 15.74
CA ILE A 30 7.66 59.35 16.56
C ILE A 30 7.50 58.36 17.72
N PRO A 31 7.77 58.76 18.98
CA PRO A 31 7.57 57.89 20.12
C PRO A 31 6.07 57.70 20.35
N TYR A 32 5.54 56.54 19.95
CA TYR A 32 4.21 56.10 20.37
C TYR A 32 4.29 55.73 21.86
N ARG A 33 3.73 56.59 22.73
CA ARG A 33 3.40 56.20 24.10
C ARG A 33 2.18 55.28 24.04
N THR A 34 2.41 53.98 24.05
CA THR A 34 1.36 52.99 24.27
C THR A 34 1.04 52.97 25.77
N THR A 35 -0.16 53.41 26.12
CA THR A 35 -0.73 53.27 27.46
C THR A 35 -0.83 51.77 27.78
N ALA A 36 -0.11 51.31 28.80
CA ALA A 36 -0.19 49.92 29.26
C ALA A 36 -1.60 49.63 29.79
N ALA A 37 -2.28 48.65 29.20
CA ALA A 37 -3.47 48.04 29.79
C ALA A 37 -3.05 47.18 30.99
N PRO A 38 -3.89 47.05 32.04
CA PRO A 38 -3.54 46.26 33.22
C PRO A 38 -3.30 44.79 32.84
N GLU A 39 -2.15 44.25 33.24
CA GLU A 39 -1.79 42.84 33.08
C GLU A 39 -2.79 41.98 33.86
N THR A 40 -3.77 41.41 33.16
CA THR A 40 -4.47 40.23 33.64
C THR A 40 -3.54 39.06 33.39
N THR A 41 -2.96 38.49 34.44
CA THR A 41 -2.25 37.21 34.40
C THR A 41 -3.18 36.16 33.83
N ALA A 42 -3.06 35.89 32.53
CA ALA A 42 -3.73 34.77 31.89
C ALA A 42 -3.10 33.48 32.43
N ALA A 43 -3.92 32.62 33.02
CA ALA A 43 -3.51 31.27 33.35
C ALA A 43 -2.99 30.57 32.08
N PRO A 44 -1.91 29.77 32.17
CA PRO A 44 -1.38 29.06 31.01
C PRO A 44 -2.49 28.18 30.39
N PRO A 45 -2.57 28.07 29.06
CA PRO A 45 -3.54 27.22 28.40
C PRO A 45 -3.36 25.79 28.90
N SER A 46 -4.38 25.26 29.58
CA SER A 46 -4.49 23.85 29.92
C SER A 46 -4.49 23.08 28.60
N HIS A 47 -3.37 22.45 28.28
CA HIS A 47 -3.32 21.52 27.15
C HIS A 47 -4.25 20.36 27.53
N PRO A 48 -5.22 19.97 26.66
CA PRO A 48 -5.97 18.75 26.89
C PRO A 48 -4.97 17.59 27.02
N PRO A 49 -5.21 16.64 27.95
CA PRO A 49 -4.34 15.48 28.06
C PRO A 49 -4.25 14.79 26.71
N VAL A 50 -3.02 14.62 26.22
CA VAL A 50 -2.76 13.83 25.01
C VAL A 50 -3.31 12.44 25.27
N ALA A 51 -4.31 12.02 24.48
CA ALA A 51 -4.83 10.67 24.57
C ALA A 51 -3.65 9.68 24.42
N PRO A 52 -3.59 8.60 25.21
CA PRO A 52 -2.51 7.62 25.10
C PRO A 52 -2.37 7.17 23.65
N ALA A 53 -1.14 7.06 23.16
CA ALA A 53 -0.89 6.60 21.80
C ALA A 53 -1.41 5.17 21.65
N GLU A 54 -2.34 4.98 20.71
CA GLU A 54 -2.87 3.66 20.36
C GLU A 54 -1.98 2.98 19.32
N MET A 55 -1.95 1.65 19.36
CA MET A 55 -1.28 0.79 18.40
C MET A 55 -2.32 -0.09 17.69
N ALA A 56 -2.05 -0.44 16.43
CA ALA A 56 -2.85 -1.41 15.70
C ALA A 56 -2.42 -2.84 16.04
N ALA A 57 -3.38 -3.69 16.39
CA ALA A 57 -3.20 -5.13 16.45
C ALA A 57 -3.10 -5.71 15.04
N TRP A 58 -2.33 -6.78 14.89
CA TRP A 58 -2.11 -7.39 13.60
C TRP A 58 -3.27 -8.31 13.24
N VAL A 59 -3.99 -8.02 12.17
CA VAL A 59 -5.09 -8.85 11.69
C VAL A 59 -4.52 -10.06 10.93
N THR A 60 -4.90 -11.26 11.35
CA THR A 60 -4.44 -12.52 10.75
C THR A 60 -5.50 -13.18 9.87
N ASP A 61 -6.79 -12.91 10.10
CA ASP A 61 -7.89 -13.50 9.35
C ASP A 61 -9.13 -12.60 9.36
N VAL A 62 -9.96 -12.70 8.31
CA VAL A 62 -11.25 -12.00 8.20
C VAL A 62 -12.34 -13.01 7.89
N ARG A 63 -13.44 -12.98 8.66
CA ARG A 63 -14.50 -14.00 8.60
C ARG A 63 -15.89 -13.40 8.45
N PRO A 64 -16.87 -14.20 7.98
CA PRO A 64 -18.25 -13.77 7.96
C PRO A 64 -18.74 -13.44 9.37
N GLY A 65 -19.44 -12.32 9.51
CA GLY A 65 -20.25 -12.03 10.69
C GLY A 65 -21.64 -12.66 10.60
N PRO A 66 -22.53 -12.35 11.55
CA PRO A 66 -23.90 -12.86 11.58
C PRO A 66 -24.81 -12.33 10.46
N ASP A 67 -24.44 -11.24 9.79
CA ASP A 67 -25.22 -10.61 8.73
C ASP A 67 -24.31 -10.05 7.60
N ASP A 68 -24.93 -9.44 6.59
CA ASP A 68 -24.25 -8.87 5.42
C ASP A 68 -23.50 -7.56 5.69
N ARG A 69 -23.56 -7.04 6.93
CA ARG A 69 -22.92 -5.80 7.40
C ARG A 69 -21.88 -6.05 8.47
N THR A 70 -21.60 -7.30 8.80
CA THR A 70 -20.70 -7.64 9.88
C THR A 70 -19.63 -8.59 9.38
N ALA A 71 -18.39 -8.31 9.77
CA ALA A 71 -17.28 -9.24 9.64
C ALA A 71 -16.61 -9.44 10.99
N VAL A 72 -15.81 -10.48 11.13
CA VAL A 72 -15.01 -10.73 12.32
C VAL A 72 -13.54 -10.67 11.93
N LEU A 73 -12.80 -9.76 12.55
CA LEU A 73 -11.36 -9.67 12.43
C LEU A 73 -10.73 -10.55 13.50
N ARG A 74 -9.96 -11.55 13.09
CA ARG A 74 -9.07 -12.27 14.00
C ARG A 74 -7.75 -11.53 14.07
N VAL A 75 -7.31 -11.19 15.27
CA VAL A 75 -6.09 -10.40 15.47
C VAL A 75 -5.18 -11.06 16.49
N ASP A 76 -3.88 -10.83 16.33
CA ASP A 76 -2.88 -11.11 17.34
C ASP A 76 -2.55 -9.82 18.09
N LEU A 77 -2.63 -9.87 19.42
CA LEU A 77 -2.34 -8.77 20.33
C LEU A 77 -1.72 -9.26 21.65
N PRO A 78 -1.08 -8.40 22.46
CA PRO A 78 -0.65 -8.79 23.81
C PRO A 78 -1.85 -9.17 24.67
N SER A 79 -1.74 -10.19 25.51
CA SER A 79 -2.84 -10.64 26.38
C SER A 79 -3.28 -9.61 27.43
N CYS A 80 -2.40 -8.65 27.72
CA CYS A 80 -2.62 -7.55 28.65
C CYS A 80 -2.91 -6.22 27.92
N ALA A 81 -3.22 -6.26 26.62
CA ALA A 81 -3.59 -5.07 25.85
C ALA A 81 -4.75 -4.33 26.51
N LEU A 82 -4.63 -3.02 26.63
CA LEU A 82 -5.62 -2.19 27.30
C LEU A 82 -6.62 -1.63 26.27
N ALA A 83 -7.90 -1.69 26.62
CA ALA A 83 -9.01 -1.16 25.84
C ALA A 83 -8.98 -1.52 24.32
N PRO A 84 -8.79 -2.80 23.95
CA PRO A 84 -8.78 -3.16 22.54
C PRO A 84 -10.19 -2.95 21.94
N HIS A 85 -10.26 -2.27 20.80
CA HIS A 85 -11.51 -1.97 20.12
C HIS A 85 -11.33 -1.90 18.61
N ALA A 86 -12.39 -2.19 17.87
CA ALA A 86 -12.36 -2.08 16.41
C ALA A 86 -12.63 -0.63 15.97
N ARG A 87 -11.91 -0.19 14.95
CA ARG A 87 -12.13 1.06 14.22
C ARG A 87 -12.45 0.71 12.76
N VAL A 88 -13.50 1.32 12.23
CA VAL A 88 -13.93 1.12 10.84
C VAL A 88 -14.13 2.48 10.18
N THR A 89 -13.54 2.66 9.01
CA THR A 89 -13.80 3.77 8.10
C THR A 89 -14.28 3.20 6.78
N GLU A 90 -15.35 3.75 6.22
CA GLU A 90 -15.96 3.21 4.99
C GLU A 90 -16.04 4.24 3.88
N THR A 91 -15.86 3.77 2.66
CA THR A 91 -16.30 4.44 1.44
C THR A 91 -17.25 3.53 0.67
N ALA A 92 -17.75 4.01 -0.48
CA ALA A 92 -18.56 3.19 -1.37
C ALA A 92 -17.74 2.03 -1.99
N GLU A 93 -16.42 2.18 -2.07
CA GLU A 93 -15.52 1.26 -2.77
C GLU A 93 -14.74 0.34 -1.84
N ARG A 94 -14.51 0.73 -0.58
CA ARG A 94 -13.69 -0.05 0.37
C ARG A 94 -14.06 0.16 1.83
N ILE A 95 -13.61 -0.74 2.69
CA ILE A 95 -13.74 -0.68 4.14
C ILE A 95 -12.33 -0.75 4.73
N ASP A 96 -11.87 0.32 5.37
CA ASP A 96 -10.63 0.31 6.15
C ASP A 96 -10.96 -0.08 7.60
N ALA A 97 -10.36 -1.16 8.10
CA ALA A 97 -10.65 -1.69 9.43
C ALA A 97 -9.38 -2.04 10.20
N ASP A 98 -9.34 -1.63 11.47
CA ASP A 98 -8.24 -1.91 12.39
C ASP A 98 -8.80 -2.35 13.74
N VAL A 99 -8.00 -3.08 14.52
CA VAL A 99 -8.21 -3.22 15.96
C VAL A 99 -7.13 -2.41 16.66
N LEU A 100 -7.53 -1.38 17.39
CA LEU A 100 -6.63 -0.51 18.13
C LEU A 100 -6.59 -0.92 19.59
N PHE A 101 -5.44 -0.75 20.24
CA PHE A 101 -5.27 -0.99 21.67
C PHE A 101 -4.21 -0.04 22.24
N GLN A 102 -4.29 0.20 23.54
CA GLN A 102 -3.23 0.90 24.26
C GLN A 102 -2.16 -0.11 24.70
N PRO A 103 -0.87 0.16 24.41
CA PRO A 103 0.19 -0.75 24.80
C PRO A 103 0.25 -0.89 26.33
N PRO A 104 0.54 -2.09 26.84
CA PRO A 104 0.73 -2.28 28.27
C PRO A 104 2.00 -1.56 28.75
N ALA A 105 2.03 -1.21 30.04
CA ALA A 105 3.24 -0.67 30.66
C ALA A 105 4.37 -1.71 30.75
N ASP A 106 4.02 -3.01 30.84
CA ASP A 106 4.96 -4.13 30.86
C ASP A 106 5.06 -4.78 29.46
N PRO A 107 6.24 -4.77 28.81
CA PRO A 107 6.44 -5.39 27.51
C PRO A 107 6.47 -6.93 27.56
N ALA A 108 6.52 -7.57 28.75
CA ALA A 108 6.65 -9.02 28.89
C ALA A 108 5.35 -9.81 28.62
N CYS A 109 4.28 -9.14 28.18
CA CYS A 109 3.01 -9.81 27.97
C CYS A 109 3.04 -10.81 26.80
N PRO A 110 2.56 -12.04 27.00
CA PRO A 110 2.48 -13.03 25.94
C PRO A 110 1.51 -12.58 24.85
N ARG A 111 1.72 -13.11 23.64
CA ARG A 111 0.80 -12.90 22.50
C ARG A 111 -0.41 -13.81 22.65
N THR A 112 -1.58 -13.29 22.31
CA THR A 112 -2.84 -14.05 22.22
C THR A 112 -3.56 -13.67 20.93
N THR A 113 -4.43 -14.58 20.48
CA THR A 113 -5.37 -14.31 19.39
C THR A 113 -6.73 -13.95 19.97
N ALA A 114 -7.42 -13.00 19.36
CA ALA A 114 -8.78 -12.62 19.72
C ALA A 114 -9.60 -12.22 18.48
N ASP A 115 -10.92 -12.40 18.56
CA ASP A 115 -11.86 -12.11 17.48
C ASP A 115 -12.63 -10.81 17.80
N PHE A 116 -12.62 -9.86 16.88
CA PHE A 116 -13.27 -8.56 17.00
C PHE A 116 -14.33 -8.38 15.91
N PRO A 117 -15.62 -8.23 16.28
CA PRO A 117 -16.64 -7.92 15.30
C PRO A 117 -16.47 -6.49 14.79
N VAL A 118 -16.53 -6.32 13.48
CA VAL A 118 -16.62 -5.03 12.80
C VAL A 118 -17.99 -4.91 12.15
N LYS A 119 -18.64 -3.76 12.33
CA LYS A 119 -19.94 -3.47 11.75
C LYS A 119 -19.83 -2.32 10.78
N THR A 120 -20.43 -2.49 9.61
CA THR A 120 -20.47 -1.49 8.57
C THR A 120 -21.83 -0.80 8.45
N ALA A 121 -21.86 0.44 7.99
CA ALA A 121 -23.07 1.20 7.75
C ALA A 121 -23.86 0.64 6.55
N ALA A 122 -23.15 0.32 5.46
CA ALA A 122 -23.71 -0.34 4.27
C ALA A 122 -23.34 -1.84 4.25
N PRO A 123 -24.06 -2.69 3.50
CA PRO A 123 -23.66 -4.07 3.27
C PRO A 123 -22.21 -4.18 2.79
N ILE A 124 -21.45 -5.12 3.33
CA ILE A 124 -20.05 -5.35 2.96
C ILE A 124 -19.98 -5.71 1.48
N GLY A 125 -20.81 -6.66 1.05
CA GLY A 125 -20.92 -7.10 -0.35
C GLY A 125 -19.54 -7.49 -0.91
N THR A 126 -19.20 -6.93 -2.05
CA THR A 126 -17.92 -7.18 -2.73
C THR A 126 -16.83 -6.16 -2.39
N ARG A 127 -17.06 -5.23 -1.46
CA ARG A 127 -16.06 -4.22 -1.09
C ARG A 127 -14.90 -4.91 -0.37
N PRO A 128 -13.63 -4.66 -0.74
CA PRO A 128 -12.50 -5.16 0.00
C PRO A 128 -12.44 -4.53 1.40
N VAL A 129 -12.09 -5.35 2.38
CA VAL A 129 -11.71 -4.93 3.74
C VAL A 129 -10.19 -4.82 3.79
N VAL A 130 -9.69 -3.61 4.00
CA VAL A 130 -8.27 -3.29 4.10
C VAL A 130 -7.87 -3.25 5.57
N VAL A 131 -6.82 -3.98 5.90
CA VAL A 131 -6.26 -4.14 7.26
C VAL A 131 -4.74 -4.02 7.18
N ASN A 132 -4.05 -3.92 8.33
CA ASN A 132 -2.58 -3.92 8.42
C ASN A 132 -1.90 -2.91 7.46
N ALA A 133 -2.52 -1.75 7.27
CA ALA A 133 -2.07 -0.68 6.36
C ALA A 133 -1.92 -1.07 4.87
N GLY A 134 -2.52 -2.17 4.40
CA GLY A 134 -2.51 -2.51 2.98
C GLY A 134 -2.86 -3.94 2.60
N ASP A 135 -2.94 -4.86 3.57
CA ASP A 135 -3.49 -6.19 3.30
C ASP A 135 -4.99 -6.05 3.00
N SER A 136 -5.47 -6.64 1.92
CA SER A 136 -6.89 -6.62 1.58
C SER A 136 -7.49 -8.01 1.63
N TRP A 137 -8.74 -8.07 2.06
CA TRP A 137 -9.57 -9.26 2.11
C TRP A 137 -10.87 -8.98 1.37
N ARG A 138 -11.41 -9.96 0.65
CA ARG A 138 -12.69 -9.81 -0.03
C ARG A 138 -13.53 -11.05 0.16
N LEU A 139 -14.83 -10.82 0.33
CA LEU A 139 -15.82 -11.87 0.30
C LEU A 139 -16.04 -12.30 -1.16
N LEU A 140 -15.67 -13.53 -1.48
CA LEU A 140 -15.80 -14.14 -2.80
C LEU A 140 -16.73 -15.35 -2.72
N THR A 141 -17.05 -15.94 -3.88
CA THR A 141 -17.72 -17.25 -3.94
C THR A 141 -16.85 -18.29 -3.22
N GLY A 142 -17.36 -18.82 -2.11
CA GLY A 142 -16.63 -19.75 -1.23
C GLY A 142 -16.07 -19.15 0.06
N GLY A 143 -16.29 -17.85 0.31
CA GLY A 143 -15.96 -17.20 1.58
C GLY A 143 -14.93 -16.08 1.45
N TRP A 144 -14.48 -15.58 2.60
CA TRP A 144 -13.43 -14.57 2.67
C TRP A 144 -12.10 -15.13 2.19
N LYS A 145 -11.39 -14.35 1.39
CA LYS A 145 -10.02 -14.64 0.98
C LYS A 145 -9.16 -13.40 1.14
N LYS A 146 -7.93 -13.62 1.59
CA LYS A 146 -6.87 -12.61 1.48
C LYS A 146 -6.54 -12.44 0.00
N CYS A 147 -6.54 -11.21 -0.45
CA CYS A 147 -6.23 -10.86 -1.82
C CYS A 147 -4.71 -10.90 -2.04
N ASP A 148 -4.28 -11.20 -3.28
CA ASP A 148 -2.89 -11.02 -3.64
C ASP A 148 -2.51 -9.54 -3.55
N LYS A 149 -1.30 -9.26 -3.07
CA LYS A 149 -0.86 -7.88 -2.83
C LYS A 149 -0.73 -7.05 -4.10
N VAL A 150 -0.52 -7.70 -5.25
CA VAL A 150 -0.26 -7.04 -6.53
C VAL A 150 -1.43 -7.25 -7.49
N LEU A 151 -1.94 -8.47 -7.59
CA LEU A 151 -3.02 -8.85 -8.52
C LEU A 151 -4.42 -8.73 -7.92
N GLY A 152 -4.52 -8.40 -6.63
CA GLY A 152 -5.80 -8.22 -5.96
C GLY A 152 -6.55 -9.52 -5.70
N CYS A 153 -7.87 -9.43 -5.59
CA CYS A 153 -8.70 -10.51 -5.04
C CYS A 153 -9.14 -11.55 -6.08
N GLU A 154 -8.98 -11.23 -7.37
CA GLU A 154 -9.40 -12.09 -8.49
C GLU A 154 -8.21 -12.27 -9.45
N PRO A 155 -7.08 -12.81 -8.97
CA PRO A 155 -5.95 -13.04 -9.86
C PRO A 155 -6.31 -14.11 -10.91
N PRO A 156 -5.64 -14.13 -12.08
CA PRO A 156 -5.87 -15.16 -13.08
C PRO A 156 -5.65 -16.57 -12.52
N ALA A 157 -6.58 -17.48 -12.81
CA ALA A 157 -6.46 -18.88 -12.41
C ALA A 157 -5.32 -19.61 -13.16
N ASP A 158 -4.96 -19.12 -14.35
CA ASP A 158 -3.81 -19.58 -15.11
C ASP A 158 -2.53 -18.97 -14.52
N HIS A 159 -1.72 -19.78 -13.84
CA HIS A 159 -0.46 -19.32 -13.23
C HIS A 159 0.58 -18.91 -14.29
N CYS A 160 0.41 -19.34 -15.55
CA CYS A 160 1.25 -18.97 -16.67
C CYS A 160 0.82 -17.66 -17.37
N ALA A 161 -0.23 -17.00 -16.85
CA ALA A 161 -0.70 -15.72 -17.36
C ALA A 161 0.32 -14.60 -17.15
N GLN A 162 0.32 -13.62 -18.06
CA GLN A 162 1.30 -12.52 -18.04
C GLN A 162 1.28 -11.70 -16.75
N ALA A 163 0.13 -11.61 -16.07
CA ALA A 163 0.03 -10.88 -14.80
C ALA A 163 0.94 -11.48 -13.71
N TRP A 164 0.96 -12.82 -13.57
CA TRP A 164 1.83 -13.52 -12.63
C TRP A 164 3.31 -13.40 -13.01
N ILE A 165 3.61 -13.45 -14.31
CA ILE A 165 4.98 -13.29 -14.82
C ILE A 165 5.48 -11.87 -14.56
N ALA A 166 4.66 -10.85 -14.82
CA ALA A 166 5.01 -9.45 -14.59
C ALA A 166 5.25 -9.15 -13.09
N GLN A 167 4.44 -9.74 -12.19
CA GLN A 167 4.67 -9.62 -10.75
C GLN A 167 6.01 -10.25 -10.32
N LEU A 168 6.34 -11.41 -10.90
CA LEU A 168 7.61 -12.08 -10.68
C LEU A 168 8.79 -11.25 -11.21
N GLU A 169 8.67 -10.68 -12.40
CA GLU A 169 9.70 -9.82 -13.00
C GLU A 169 9.95 -8.56 -12.17
N PHE A 170 8.87 -7.92 -11.70
CA PHE A 170 8.94 -6.79 -10.79
C PHE A 170 9.66 -7.18 -9.49
N SER A 171 9.29 -8.31 -8.89
CA SER A 171 9.88 -8.80 -7.64
C SER A 171 11.33 -9.26 -7.80
N ALA A 172 11.71 -9.70 -9.00
CA ALA A 172 13.06 -10.10 -9.37
C ALA A 172 13.94 -8.92 -9.78
N GLU A 173 13.40 -7.68 -9.77
CA GLU A 173 14.08 -6.46 -10.23
C GLU A 173 14.65 -6.62 -11.66
N ALA A 174 13.85 -7.24 -12.54
CA ALA A 174 14.23 -7.39 -13.94
C ALA A 174 14.40 -5.99 -14.58
N GLU A 175 15.48 -5.80 -15.33
CA GLU A 175 15.76 -4.54 -16.02
C GLU A 175 14.82 -4.34 -17.21
N HIS A 176 14.46 -5.44 -17.86
CA HIS A 176 13.53 -5.52 -18.98
C HIS A 176 12.57 -6.70 -18.79
N PRO A 177 11.42 -6.72 -19.49
CA PRO A 177 10.60 -7.92 -19.58
C PRO A 177 11.45 -9.11 -20.03
N GLY A 178 11.38 -10.20 -19.29
CA GLY A 178 12.10 -11.43 -19.59
C GLY A 178 11.37 -12.30 -20.61
N THR A 179 11.92 -13.47 -20.85
CA THR A 179 11.35 -14.45 -21.77
C THR A 179 10.88 -15.70 -21.03
N LYS A 180 9.56 -15.93 -21.00
CA LYS A 180 9.00 -17.20 -20.53
C LYS A 180 9.43 -18.30 -21.51
N ARG A 181 10.22 -19.25 -21.02
CA ARG A 181 10.69 -20.39 -21.82
C ARG A 181 9.71 -21.56 -21.77
N ALA A 182 9.18 -21.84 -20.59
CA ALA A 182 8.23 -22.93 -20.36
C ALA A 182 7.40 -22.68 -19.11
N CYS A 183 6.15 -23.12 -19.09
CA CYS A 183 5.31 -23.08 -17.90
C CYS A 183 4.23 -24.17 -17.96
N ASP A 184 4.00 -24.86 -16.85
CA ASP A 184 3.03 -25.98 -16.76
C ASP A 184 2.03 -25.83 -15.59
N GLN A 185 1.79 -24.61 -15.14
CA GLN A 185 1.04 -24.22 -13.93
C GLN A 185 1.76 -24.45 -12.60
N ASN A 186 2.64 -25.44 -12.50
CA ASN A 186 3.34 -25.76 -11.24
C ASN A 186 4.81 -25.33 -11.27
N TRP A 187 5.37 -25.27 -12.47
CA TRP A 187 6.76 -24.95 -12.75
C TRP A 187 6.83 -23.91 -13.85
N LEU A 188 7.79 -22.99 -13.72
CA LEU A 188 8.06 -21.93 -14.70
C LEU A 188 9.56 -21.83 -14.91
N ILE A 189 9.97 -21.72 -16.18
CA ILE A 189 11.32 -21.32 -16.56
C ILE A 189 11.22 -19.97 -17.24
N HIS A 190 11.96 -19.00 -16.70
CA HIS A 190 11.99 -17.63 -17.19
C HIS A 190 13.42 -17.16 -17.33
N ASP A 191 13.75 -16.62 -18.50
CA ASP A 191 15.05 -15.98 -18.73
C ASP A 191 14.87 -14.49 -18.43
N LEU A 192 15.68 -13.94 -17.54
CA LEU A 192 15.61 -12.53 -17.13
C LEU A 192 16.99 -11.89 -17.11
N SER A 193 17.03 -10.58 -17.27
CA SER A 193 18.24 -9.78 -17.08
C SER A 193 18.00 -8.77 -15.96
N ARG A 194 19.04 -8.54 -15.16
CA ARG A 194 19.06 -7.53 -14.11
C ARG A 194 20.14 -6.51 -14.44
N ARG A 195 19.99 -5.30 -13.91
CA ARG A 195 20.92 -4.22 -14.19
C ARG A 195 22.35 -4.62 -13.86
N GLY A 196 23.22 -4.53 -14.88
CA GLY A 196 24.64 -4.86 -14.76
C GLY A 196 24.95 -6.36 -14.66
N GLN A 197 23.99 -7.24 -14.97
CA GLN A 197 24.16 -8.69 -14.97
C GLN A 197 23.84 -9.27 -16.35
N ALA A 198 24.53 -10.35 -16.71
CA ALA A 198 24.16 -11.13 -17.89
C ALA A 198 22.78 -11.78 -17.70
N ALA A 199 22.10 -12.06 -18.81
CA ALA A 199 20.85 -12.81 -18.77
C ALA A 199 21.05 -14.15 -18.06
N ASN A 200 20.16 -14.47 -17.12
CA ASN A 200 20.16 -15.72 -16.42
C ASN A 200 18.80 -16.42 -16.57
N ARG A 201 18.84 -17.75 -16.57
CA ARG A 201 17.63 -18.56 -16.48
C ARG A 201 17.29 -18.76 -15.02
N VAL A 202 16.03 -18.57 -14.67
CA VAL A 202 15.54 -18.83 -13.32
C VAL A 202 14.36 -19.80 -13.40
N ALA A 203 14.42 -20.82 -12.54
CA ALA A 203 13.36 -21.80 -12.40
C ALA A 203 12.54 -21.51 -11.14
N TYR A 204 11.23 -21.56 -11.30
CA TYR A 204 10.25 -21.23 -10.27
C TYR A 204 9.28 -22.38 -10.05
N ARG A 205 8.82 -22.48 -8.82
CA ARG A 205 7.75 -23.39 -8.40
C ARG A 205 6.56 -22.56 -7.93
N TRP A 206 5.36 -22.99 -8.29
CA TRP A 206 4.15 -22.40 -7.75
C TRP A 206 3.93 -22.88 -6.32
N ALA A 207 3.87 -21.95 -5.37
CA ALA A 207 3.64 -22.24 -3.97
C ALA A 207 3.02 -21.02 -3.25
N GLY A 208 2.11 -21.26 -2.30
CA GLY A 208 1.59 -20.19 -1.44
C GLY A 208 0.86 -19.06 -2.17
N GLY A 209 0.37 -19.30 -3.40
CA GLY A 209 -0.33 -18.30 -4.20
C GLY A 209 0.58 -17.45 -5.10
N GLY A 210 1.84 -17.84 -5.31
CA GLY A 210 2.74 -17.15 -6.23
C GLY A 210 3.89 -18.02 -6.73
N TRP A 211 4.69 -17.45 -7.63
CA TRP A 211 5.93 -18.05 -8.11
C TRP A 211 7.09 -17.82 -7.13
N THR A 212 7.73 -18.91 -6.70
CA THR A 212 8.93 -18.87 -5.84
C THR A 212 10.12 -19.43 -6.61
N SER A 213 11.22 -18.68 -6.72
CA SER A 213 12.43 -19.19 -7.36
C SER A 213 13.09 -20.25 -6.49
N PHE A 214 13.65 -21.28 -7.13
CA PHE A 214 14.40 -22.32 -6.41
C PHE A 214 15.77 -22.61 -7.05
N ALA A 215 15.96 -22.31 -8.34
CA ALA A 215 17.23 -22.50 -9.01
C ALA A 215 17.49 -21.40 -10.05
N SER A 216 18.76 -21.14 -10.32
CA SER A 216 19.22 -20.36 -11.46
C SER A 216 20.19 -21.18 -12.31
N ALA A 217 20.23 -20.87 -13.60
CA ALA A 217 21.02 -21.56 -14.59
C ALA A 217 21.62 -20.56 -15.59
N THR A 218 22.82 -20.87 -16.07
CA THR A 218 23.52 -20.12 -17.12
C THR A 218 23.75 -20.96 -18.37
N GLY A 219 23.58 -22.28 -18.26
CA GLY A 219 23.66 -23.22 -19.37
C GLY A 219 22.32 -23.49 -20.05
N GLY A 220 22.40 -24.27 -21.12
CA GLY A 220 21.22 -24.90 -21.73
C GLY A 220 20.82 -26.19 -21.00
N GLY A 221 19.66 -26.73 -21.37
CA GLY A 221 19.18 -27.99 -20.82
C GLY A 221 18.70 -27.89 -19.36
N CYS A 222 18.71 -29.04 -18.69
CA CYS A 222 18.15 -29.22 -17.34
C CYS A 222 19.17 -29.40 -16.23
N GLY A 223 20.47 -29.52 -16.54
CA GLY A 223 21.47 -30.03 -15.59
C GLY A 223 21.53 -29.24 -14.29
N GLU A 224 21.65 -27.91 -14.38
CA GLU A 224 21.71 -27.02 -13.20
C GLU A 224 20.40 -27.02 -12.41
N ILE A 225 19.25 -27.11 -13.09
CA ILE A 225 17.92 -27.10 -12.45
C ILE A 225 17.67 -28.42 -11.70
N LEU A 226 17.92 -29.56 -12.34
CA LEU A 226 17.71 -30.89 -11.76
C LEU A 226 18.70 -31.22 -10.64
N ALA A 227 19.86 -30.57 -10.62
CA ALA A 227 20.80 -30.68 -9.50
C ALA A 227 20.22 -30.10 -8.20
N VAL A 228 19.31 -29.11 -8.30
CA VAL A 228 18.66 -28.48 -7.14
C VAL A 228 17.30 -29.11 -6.84
N GLU A 229 16.49 -29.38 -7.87
CA GLU A 229 15.15 -29.97 -7.72
C GLU A 229 15.00 -31.16 -8.68
N PRO A 230 15.32 -32.38 -8.23
CA PRO A 230 15.23 -33.58 -9.06
C PRO A 230 13.81 -33.91 -9.52
N ALA A 231 12.77 -33.40 -8.83
CA ALA A 231 11.37 -33.59 -9.24
C ALA A 231 10.95 -32.64 -10.38
N PHE A 232 11.82 -31.73 -10.82
CA PHE A 232 11.50 -30.78 -11.89
C PHE A 232 11.20 -31.51 -13.22
N PRO A 233 10.13 -31.15 -13.95
CA PRO A 233 9.80 -31.83 -15.20
C PRO A 233 10.84 -31.55 -16.29
N GLN A 234 11.66 -32.56 -16.60
CA GLN A 234 12.75 -32.44 -17.59
C GLN A 234 12.28 -31.94 -18.96
N ALA A 235 11.02 -32.22 -19.35
CA ALA A 235 10.45 -31.76 -20.60
C ALA A 235 10.42 -30.23 -20.75
N LEU A 236 10.42 -29.47 -19.66
CA LEU A 236 10.39 -28.01 -19.70
C LEU A 236 11.74 -27.38 -20.07
N CYS A 237 12.86 -28.08 -19.81
CA CYS A 237 14.21 -27.54 -19.95
C CYS A 237 15.09 -28.27 -20.97
N ARG A 238 14.75 -29.51 -21.36
CA ARG A 238 15.68 -30.40 -22.08
C ARG A 238 16.24 -29.78 -23.34
N ASP A 239 15.38 -29.10 -24.09
CA ASP A 239 15.70 -28.59 -25.43
C ASP A 239 16.01 -27.07 -25.41
N LEU A 240 16.19 -26.49 -24.21
CA LEU A 240 16.50 -25.07 -24.09
C LEU A 240 17.99 -24.80 -24.34
N THR A 241 18.27 -23.81 -25.18
CA THR A 241 19.61 -23.20 -25.30
C THR A 241 19.97 -22.42 -24.04
N PRO A 242 21.25 -22.03 -23.85
CA PRO A 242 21.63 -21.06 -22.83
C PRO A 242 20.74 -19.78 -22.88
N PRO A 243 20.53 -19.11 -21.73
CA PRO A 243 19.74 -17.89 -21.65
C PRO A 243 20.35 -16.78 -22.50
N SER A 244 19.48 -15.94 -23.07
CA SER A 244 19.82 -14.83 -23.95
C SER A 244 19.08 -13.57 -23.53
#